data_AF-A0A6A6L1J1-F1
#
_entry.id   AF-A0A6A6L1J1-F1
#
_cell.length_a   1.000
_cell.length_b   1.000
_cell.length_c   1.000
_cell.angle_alpha   90.00
_cell.angle_beta   90.00
_cell.angle_gamma   90.00
#
_symmetry.space_group_name_H-M   'P 1'
#
loop_
_entity.id
_entity.type
_entity.pdbx_description
1 polymer ?
#
loop_
_entity_poly.entity_id
_entity_poly.type
_entity_poly.pdbx_seq_one_letter_code
_entity_poly.pdbx_strand_id
1 'polypeptide(L)'
;MRSCETRGKELLDVGAITLADLNDCLKAKNANEGAIIGVGLPCYSLLQNLIDSIKAGSDGFLMVDGVEITHLNRPNDKLFDWFFHPLMVVKEQIRVIKLGEGEERFLQKIVLFGSDMKRMEAWDNGSLGPQEALRAAQLQGISRRMIGMVRSASKFPTYRRRFRQVVKALVTYSTDKEGAVGSNSLKSNSIRSVACIGNVV
;
A
#
# COMPACT_ATOMS: atom_id res chain seq x y z
N MET A 1 -2.31 8.44 6.27
CA MET A 1 -1.64 7.64 7.32
C MET A 1 -2.42 6.39 7.65
N ARG A 2 -3.66 6.48 8.17
CA ARG A 2 -4.52 5.29 8.38
C ARG A 2 -4.63 4.39 7.15
N SER A 3 -4.97 4.98 5.99
CA SER A 3 -5.01 4.24 4.70
C SER A 3 -3.69 3.50 4.42
N CYS A 4 -2.54 4.15 4.58
CA CYS A 4 -1.23 3.51 4.38
C CYS A 4 -0.96 2.36 5.35
N GLU A 5 -1.43 2.46 6.59
CA GLU A 5 -1.28 1.38 7.56
C GLU A 5 -2.17 0.19 7.17
N THR A 6 -3.44 0.42 6.88
CA THR A 6 -4.38 -0.63 6.45
C THR A 6 -3.90 -1.32 5.17
N ARG A 7 -3.62 -0.54 4.12
CA ARG A 7 -3.13 -1.06 2.84
C ARG A 7 -1.75 -1.71 2.96
N GLY A 8 -0.90 -1.23 3.89
CA GLY A 8 0.39 -1.85 4.17
C GLY A 8 0.25 -3.25 4.77
N LYS A 9 -0.71 -3.46 5.69
CA LYS A 9 -1.01 -4.78 6.24
C LYS A 9 -1.52 -5.73 5.16
N GLU A 10 -2.45 -5.27 4.32
CA GLU A 10 -2.95 -6.04 3.18
C GLU A 10 -1.82 -6.46 2.22
N LEU A 11 -0.91 -5.54 1.88
CA LEU A 11 0.24 -5.82 1.01
C LEU A 11 1.25 -6.79 1.65
N LEU A 12 1.43 -6.76 2.97
CA LEU A 12 2.23 -7.75 3.70
C LEU A 12 1.56 -9.13 3.67
N ASP A 13 0.24 -9.18 3.84
CA ASP A 13 -0.52 -10.43 3.88
C ASP A 13 -0.43 -11.20 2.56
N VAL A 14 -0.39 -10.49 1.44
CA VAL A 14 -0.23 -11.07 0.09
C VAL A 14 1.24 -11.15 -0.37
N GLY A 15 2.19 -10.79 0.49
CA GLY A 15 3.63 -10.86 0.19
C GLY A 15 4.13 -9.87 -0.87
N ALA A 16 3.32 -8.85 -1.23
CA ALA A 16 3.70 -7.83 -2.20
C ALA A 16 4.84 -6.94 -1.68
N ILE A 17 4.81 -6.64 -0.38
CA ILE A 17 5.90 -5.99 0.36
C ILE A 17 6.37 -6.93 1.48
N THR A 18 7.60 -6.73 1.93
CA THR A 18 8.27 -7.62 2.89
C THR A 18 8.77 -6.86 4.11
N LEU A 19 9.10 -7.60 5.17
CA LEU A 19 9.77 -7.04 6.34
C LEU A 19 11.12 -6.39 5.98
N ALA A 20 11.82 -6.92 4.98
CA ALA A 20 13.05 -6.31 4.45
C ALA A 20 12.78 -4.93 3.86
N ASP A 21 11.76 -4.79 3.02
CA ASP A 21 11.37 -3.50 2.42
C ASP A 21 11.09 -2.43 3.51
N LEU A 22 10.41 -2.82 4.59
CA LEU A 22 10.11 -1.93 5.72
C LEU A 22 11.37 -1.50 6.48
N ASN A 23 12.27 -2.45 6.76
CA ASN A 23 13.52 -2.19 7.46
C ASN A 23 14.44 -1.29 6.63
N ASP A 24 14.52 -1.51 5.32
CA ASP A 24 15.30 -0.69 4.41
C ASP A 24 14.77 0.74 4.38
N CYS A 25 13.45 0.92 4.37
CA CYS A 25 12.84 2.25 4.48
C CYS A 25 13.17 2.97 5.78
N LEU A 26 13.32 2.25 6.91
CA LEU A 26 13.69 2.87 8.19
C LEU A 26 15.17 3.26 8.25
N LYS A 27 16.03 2.57 7.48
CA LYS A 27 17.48 2.81 7.39
C LYS A 27 17.85 3.78 6.28
N ALA A 28 16.94 4.04 5.34
CA ALA A 28 17.15 4.89 4.18
C ALA A 28 17.70 6.27 4.56
N LYS A 29 18.78 6.68 3.90
CA LYS A 29 19.44 7.98 4.10
C LYS A 29 18.94 9.03 3.11
N ASN A 30 18.41 8.61 1.98
CA ASN A 30 17.86 9.48 0.94
C ASN A 30 16.51 8.96 0.42
N ALA A 31 15.84 9.75 -0.42
CA ALA A 31 14.48 9.47 -0.88
C ALA A 31 14.37 8.34 -1.93
N ASN A 32 15.51 7.86 -2.48
CA ASN A 32 15.54 6.77 -3.45
C ASN A 32 15.71 5.41 -2.75
N GLU A 33 16.43 5.39 -1.63
CA GLU A 33 16.52 4.23 -0.74
C GLU A 33 15.16 3.97 -0.07
N GLY A 34 14.69 2.72 -0.12
CA GLY A 34 13.40 2.34 0.44
C GLY A 34 12.18 2.94 -0.28
N ALA A 35 12.31 3.32 -1.56
CA ALA A 35 11.26 4.00 -2.32
C ALA A 35 9.93 3.22 -2.39
N ILE A 36 9.96 1.88 -2.40
CA ILE A 36 8.75 1.03 -2.38
C ILE A 36 7.87 1.37 -1.18
N ILE A 37 8.46 1.56 0.00
CA ILE A 37 7.70 1.90 1.21
C ILE A 37 7.57 3.43 1.35
N GLY A 38 8.66 4.17 1.18
CA GLY A 38 8.70 5.63 1.41
C GLY A 38 7.84 6.45 0.44
N VAL A 39 7.63 5.94 -0.77
CA VAL A 39 6.85 6.61 -1.84
C VAL A 39 5.76 5.68 -2.37
N GLY A 40 6.10 4.42 -2.66
CA GLY A 40 5.22 3.46 -3.30
C GLY A 40 3.98 3.14 -2.49
N LEU A 41 4.13 2.72 -1.24
CA LEU A 41 3.01 2.42 -0.34
C LEU A 41 2.04 3.61 -0.18
N PRO A 42 2.50 4.85 0.13
CA PRO A 42 1.58 5.98 0.17
C PRO A 42 0.93 6.29 -1.17
N CYS A 43 1.62 6.10 -2.30
CA CYS A 43 1.06 6.29 -3.63
C CYS A 43 -0.01 5.24 -3.98
N TYR A 44 0.25 3.97 -3.67
CA TYR A 44 -0.71 2.88 -3.77
C TYR A 44 -1.96 3.16 -2.91
N SER A 45 -1.76 3.58 -1.67
CA SER A 45 -2.87 3.91 -0.76
C SER A 45 -3.71 5.08 -1.26
N LEU A 46 -3.06 6.11 -1.83
CA LEU A 46 -3.74 7.24 -2.45
C LEU A 46 -4.56 6.80 -3.66
N LEU A 47 -4.02 5.92 -4.50
CA LEU A 47 -4.74 5.37 -5.66
C LEU A 47 -5.97 4.58 -5.24
N GLN A 48 -5.87 3.72 -4.22
CA GLN A 48 -7.02 2.98 -3.70
C GLN A 48 -8.14 3.94 -3.28
N ASN A 49 -7.81 4.96 -2.46
CA ASN A 49 -8.81 5.94 -2.05
C ASN A 49 -9.44 6.69 -3.23
N LEU A 50 -8.67 7.00 -4.28
CA LEU A 50 -9.19 7.66 -5.49
C LEU A 50 -10.18 6.75 -6.23
N ILE A 51 -9.83 5.49 -6.41
CA ILE A 51 -10.70 4.48 -7.04
C ILE A 51 -11.98 4.29 -6.20
N ASP A 52 -11.84 4.18 -4.88
CA ASP A 52 -12.98 4.07 -3.95
C ASP A 52 -13.89 5.31 -4.03
N SER A 53 -13.30 6.50 -4.11
CA SER A 53 -14.06 7.76 -4.28
C SER A 53 -14.84 7.78 -5.60
N ILE A 54 -14.24 7.29 -6.68
CA ILE A 54 -14.89 7.22 -8.00
C ILE A 54 -16.04 6.20 -7.98
N LYS A 55 -15.81 5.01 -7.40
CA LYS A 55 -16.82 3.94 -7.27
C LYS A 55 -18.00 4.37 -6.40
N ALA A 56 -17.74 5.18 -5.36
CA ALA A 56 -18.77 5.76 -4.51
C ALA A 56 -19.54 6.93 -5.16
N GLY A 57 -19.14 7.40 -6.34
CA GLY A 57 -19.76 8.57 -6.98
C GLY A 57 -19.54 9.87 -6.21
N SER A 58 -18.52 9.93 -5.34
CA SER A 58 -18.18 11.13 -4.57
C SER A 58 -17.70 12.24 -5.52
N ASP A 59 -17.98 13.50 -5.18
CA ASP A 59 -17.46 14.65 -5.91
C ASP A 59 -16.01 14.96 -5.47
N GLY A 60 -15.73 14.82 -4.18
CA GLY A 60 -14.44 15.08 -3.54
C GLY A 60 -13.51 13.87 -3.40
N PHE A 61 -12.58 13.95 -2.45
CA PHE A 61 -11.69 12.86 -2.08
C PHE A 61 -12.22 12.15 -0.84
N LEU A 62 -12.66 10.91 -0.99
CA LEU A 62 -13.19 10.08 0.09
C LEU A 62 -12.04 9.45 0.89
N MET A 63 -12.04 9.69 2.20
CA MET A 63 -11.11 9.09 3.13
C MET A 63 -11.61 7.73 3.64
N VAL A 64 -10.70 6.93 4.21
CA VAL A 64 -11.01 5.58 4.73
C VAL A 64 -12.01 5.58 5.88
N ASP A 65 -12.13 6.70 6.60
CA ASP A 65 -13.13 6.90 7.67
C ASP A 65 -14.48 7.41 7.16
N GLY A 66 -14.68 7.45 5.83
CA GLY A 66 -15.91 7.92 5.19
C GLY A 66 -16.02 9.44 5.09
N VAL A 67 -15.03 10.20 5.57
CA VAL A 67 -15.04 11.66 5.44
C VAL A 67 -14.69 12.06 4.00
N GLU A 68 -15.56 12.84 3.38
CA GLU A 68 -15.33 13.39 2.05
C GLU A 68 -14.69 14.78 2.13
N ILE A 69 -13.55 14.96 1.48
CA ILE A 69 -12.89 16.26 1.33
C ILE A 69 -13.26 16.85 -0.03
N THR A 70 -13.93 18.00 -0.04
CA THR A 70 -14.31 18.76 -1.23
C THR A 70 -13.58 20.11 -1.26
N HIS A 71 -13.75 20.87 -2.34
CA HIS A 71 -13.26 22.24 -2.41
C HIS A 71 -13.86 23.17 -1.34
N LEU A 72 -15.01 22.81 -0.76
CA LEU A 72 -15.74 23.63 0.22
C LEU A 72 -15.29 23.37 1.66
N ASN A 73 -14.84 22.16 1.98
CA ASN A 73 -14.48 21.76 3.35
C ASN A 73 -12.99 21.42 3.54
N ARG A 74 -12.18 21.54 2.47
CA ARG A 74 -10.74 21.28 2.57
C ARG A 74 -10.09 22.21 3.60
N PRO A 75 -9.05 21.76 4.33
CA PRO A 75 -8.30 22.63 5.22
C PRO A 75 -7.73 23.83 4.47
N ASN A 76 -7.89 25.03 5.02
CA ASN A 76 -7.28 26.27 4.52
C ASN A 76 -5.79 26.31 4.88
N ASP A 77 -5.00 25.49 4.20
CA ASP A 77 -3.54 25.41 4.31
C ASP A 77 -2.94 25.45 2.91
N LYS A 78 -1.88 26.25 2.73
CA LYS A 78 -1.12 26.37 1.48
C LYS A 78 -0.68 25.02 0.93
N LEU A 79 -0.39 24.06 1.80
CA LEU A 79 -0.05 22.69 1.39
C LEU A 79 -1.24 21.99 0.73
N PHE A 80 -2.43 22.12 1.31
CA PHE A 80 -3.65 21.55 0.74
C PHE A 80 -4.07 22.28 -0.53
N ASP A 81 -3.88 23.59 -0.63
CA ASP A 81 -4.15 24.33 -1.87
C ASP A 81 -3.28 23.84 -3.03
N TRP A 82 -1.98 23.62 -2.79
CA TRP A 82 -1.05 23.09 -3.78
C TRP A 82 -1.32 21.61 -4.11
N PHE A 83 -1.70 20.77 -3.14
CA PHE A 83 -1.86 19.32 -3.33
C PHE A 83 -3.24 18.92 -3.87
N PHE A 84 -4.29 19.58 -3.39
CA PHE A 84 -5.66 19.11 -3.59
C PHE A 84 -6.14 19.27 -5.03
N HIS A 85 -5.80 20.39 -5.70
CA HIS A 85 -6.20 20.57 -7.09
C HIS A 85 -5.58 19.51 -8.04
N PRO A 86 -4.25 19.27 -8.01
CA PRO A 86 -3.64 18.15 -8.75
C PRO A 86 -4.25 16.79 -8.42
N LEU A 87 -4.59 16.53 -7.15
CA LEU A 87 -5.25 15.29 -6.75
C LEU A 87 -6.61 15.11 -7.44
N MET A 88 -7.43 16.16 -7.45
CA MET A 88 -8.75 16.14 -8.10
C MET A 88 -8.64 15.97 -9.62
N VAL A 89 -7.64 16.60 -10.25
CA VAL A 89 -7.37 16.41 -11.68
C VAL A 89 -7.02 14.96 -11.99
N VAL A 90 -6.20 14.31 -11.16
CA VAL A 90 -5.86 12.90 -11.35
C VAL A 90 -7.08 11.99 -11.13
N LYS A 91 -7.91 12.27 -10.11
CA LYS A 91 -9.18 11.57 -9.89
C LYS A 91 -10.04 11.61 -11.15
N GLU A 92 -10.21 12.80 -11.71
CA GLU A 92 -11.04 13.02 -12.90
C GLU A 92 -10.47 12.30 -14.13
N GLN A 93 -9.16 12.30 -14.29
CA GLN A 93 -8.51 11.55 -15.36
C GLN A 93 -8.76 10.05 -15.26
N ILE A 94 -8.62 9.47 -14.06
CA ILE A 94 -8.92 8.05 -13.83
C ILE A 94 -10.39 7.76 -14.14
N ARG A 95 -11.30 8.63 -13.70
CA ARG A 95 -12.75 8.51 -13.94
C ARG A 95 -13.10 8.51 -15.43
N VAL A 96 -12.57 9.46 -16.19
CA VAL A 96 -12.86 9.61 -17.63
C VAL A 96 -12.23 8.48 -18.46
N ILE A 97 -11.03 8.05 -18.09
CA ILE A 97 -10.31 6.97 -18.77
C ILE A 97 -11.05 5.62 -18.62
N LYS A 98 -11.87 5.45 -17.57
CA LYS A 98 -12.64 4.23 -17.29
C LYS A 98 -11.75 2.98 -17.35
N LEU A 99 -10.83 2.89 -16.39
CA LEU A 99 -9.93 1.74 -16.28
C LEU A 99 -10.72 0.45 -16.07
N GLY A 100 -10.37 -0.60 -16.81
CA GLY A 100 -10.82 -1.96 -16.49
C GLY A 100 -10.10 -2.48 -15.24
N GLU A 101 -10.64 -3.51 -14.58
CA GLU A 101 -10.06 -4.05 -13.34
C GLU A 101 -8.59 -4.49 -13.49
N GLY A 102 -8.25 -5.11 -14.63
CA GLY A 102 -6.86 -5.48 -14.94
C GLY A 102 -5.93 -4.28 -15.08
N GLU A 103 -6.43 -3.16 -15.63
CA GLU A 103 -5.66 -1.93 -15.78
C GLU A 103 -5.53 -1.16 -14.45
N GLU A 104 -6.57 -1.18 -13.61
CA GLU A 104 -6.50 -0.67 -12.23
C GLU A 104 -5.37 -1.39 -11.47
N ARG A 105 -5.33 -2.73 -11.54
CA ARG A 105 -4.28 -3.57 -10.93
C ARG A 105 -2.90 -3.31 -11.54
N PHE A 106 -2.82 -3.04 -12.84
CA PHE A 106 -1.57 -2.64 -13.48
C PHE A 106 -1.09 -1.27 -12.99
N LEU A 107 -1.99 -0.30 -12.87
CA LEU A 107 -1.65 1.02 -12.33
C LEU A 107 -1.18 0.92 -10.88
N GLN A 108 -1.83 0.09 -10.07
CA GLN A 108 -1.44 -0.25 -8.69
C GLN A 108 0.01 -0.76 -8.61
N LYS A 109 0.40 -1.69 -9.49
CA LYS A 109 1.78 -2.17 -9.60
C LYS A 109 2.76 -1.04 -9.87
N ILE A 110 2.48 -0.21 -10.88
CA ILE A 110 3.36 0.89 -11.27
C ILE A 110 3.55 1.86 -10.11
N VAL A 111 2.47 2.25 -9.43
CA VAL A 111 2.58 3.23 -8.34
C VAL A 111 3.26 2.68 -7.09
N LEU A 112 3.16 1.36 -6.83
CA LEU A 112 3.77 0.72 -5.67
C LEU A 112 5.28 0.50 -5.88
N PHE A 113 5.68 -0.07 -7.01
CA PHE A 113 7.07 -0.44 -7.25
C PHE A 113 7.87 0.61 -8.03
N GLY A 114 7.19 1.59 -8.64
CA GLY A 114 7.84 2.67 -9.37
C GLY A 114 8.65 2.16 -10.54
N SER A 115 9.97 2.27 -10.45
CA SER A 115 10.92 1.82 -11.49
C SER A 115 11.47 0.41 -11.26
N ASP A 116 11.07 -0.28 -10.18
CA ASP A 116 11.52 -1.64 -9.90
C ASP A 116 10.73 -2.66 -10.73
N MET A 117 11.15 -2.83 -11.99
CA MET A 117 10.51 -3.76 -12.93
C MET A 117 10.54 -5.21 -12.45
N LYS A 118 11.61 -5.63 -11.76
CA LYS A 118 11.73 -6.99 -11.23
C LYS A 118 10.65 -7.28 -10.20
N ARG A 119 10.41 -6.36 -9.26
CA ARG A 119 9.34 -6.51 -8.26
C ARG A 119 7.95 -6.43 -8.90
N MET A 120 7.76 -5.61 -9.93
CA MET A 120 6.50 -5.54 -10.70
C MET A 120 6.17 -6.86 -11.42
N GLU A 121 7.17 -7.51 -12.01
CA GLU A 121 7.01 -8.81 -12.68
C GLU A 121 6.77 -9.94 -11.67
N ALA A 122 7.47 -9.91 -10.52
CA ALA A 122 7.38 -10.96 -9.51
C ALA A 122 6.03 -10.98 -8.75
N TRP A 123 5.37 -9.85 -8.58
CA TRP A 123 4.08 -9.81 -7.90
C TRP A 123 2.95 -10.14 -8.87
N ASP A 124 2.32 -11.32 -8.79
CA ASP A 124 1.10 -11.57 -9.57
C ASP A 124 -0.13 -11.07 -8.82
N ASN A 125 -0.66 -9.91 -9.24
CA ASN A 125 -1.91 -9.35 -8.72
C ASN A 125 -3.06 -9.46 -9.72
N GLY A 126 -2.94 -10.27 -10.77
CA GLY A 126 -3.93 -10.35 -11.85
C GLY A 126 -4.01 -9.08 -12.70
N SER A 127 -2.93 -8.30 -12.78
CA SER A 127 -2.82 -7.14 -13.66
C SER A 127 -2.83 -7.55 -15.13
N LEU A 128 -3.54 -6.78 -15.95
CA LEU A 128 -3.45 -6.87 -17.40
C LEU A 128 -2.75 -5.62 -17.92
N GLY A 129 -1.67 -5.82 -18.67
CA GLY A 129 -0.96 -4.72 -19.32
C GLY A 129 -1.85 -3.99 -20.33
N PRO A 130 -1.66 -2.68 -20.53
CA PRO A 130 -2.38 -1.93 -21.54
C PRO A 130 -2.10 -2.50 -22.93
N GLN A 131 -3.15 -2.76 -23.71
CA GLN A 131 -3.05 -3.34 -25.05
C GLN A 131 -2.59 -2.31 -26.10
N GLU A 132 -2.92 -1.04 -25.89
CA GLU A 132 -2.64 0.05 -26.83
C GLU A 132 -1.57 1.01 -26.30
N ALA A 133 -0.75 1.55 -27.20
CA ALA A 133 0.29 2.52 -26.86
C ALA A 133 -0.28 3.81 -26.23
N LEU A 134 -1.43 4.30 -26.72
CA LEU A 134 -2.12 5.44 -26.13
C LEU A 134 -2.52 5.16 -24.69
N ARG A 135 -3.05 3.96 -24.44
CA ARG A 135 -3.48 3.54 -23.10
C ARG A 135 -2.31 3.40 -22.14
N ALA A 136 -1.21 2.83 -22.60
CA ALA A 136 0.03 2.77 -21.85
C ALA A 136 0.55 4.17 -21.49
N ALA A 137 0.52 5.11 -22.44
CA ALA A 137 0.94 6.49 -22.21
C ALA A 137 0.05 7.21 -21.18
N GLN A 138 -1.26 6.97 -21.20
CA GLN A 138 -2.21 7.52 -20.21
C GLN A 138 -1.91 7.02 -18.80
N LEU A 139 -1.75 5.70 -18.63
CA LEU A 139 -1.42 5.07 -17.35
C LEU A 139 -0.07 5.57 -16.80
N GLN A 140 0.94 5.67 -17.66
CA GLN A 140 2.25 6.22 -17.32
C GLN A 140 2.19 7.73 -16.98
N GLY A 141 1.29 8.48 -17.61
CA GLY A 141 1.04 9.88 -17.27
C GLY A 141 0.42 10.04 -15.88
N ILE A 142 -0.58 9.22 -15.56
CA ILE A 142 -1.21 9.19 -14.24
C ILE A 142 -0.21 8.78 -13.17
N SER A 143 0.50 7.67 -13.36
CA SER A 143 1.44 7.14 -12.36
C SER A 143 2.53 8.15 -12.03
N ARG A 144 3.12 8.82 -13.03
CA ARG A 144 4.14 9.87 -12.83
C ARG A 144 3.61 11.04 -12.01
N ARG A 145 2.39 11.51 -12.28
CA ARG A 145 1.78 12.59 -11.50
C ARG A 145 1.56 12.18 -10.05
N MET A 146 1.04 10.99 -9.81
CA MET A 146 0.80 10.49 -8.46
C MET A 146 2.10 10.31 -7.67
N ILE A 147 3.10 9.65 -8.26
CA ILE A 147 4.41 9.46 -7.65
C ILE A 147 5.07 10.81 -7.36
N GLY A 148 4.98 11.77 -8.29
CA GLY A 148 5.49 13.12 -8.11
C GLY A 148 4.84 13.86 -6.94
N MET A 149 3.51 13.81 -6.82
CA MET A 149 2.78 14.40 -5.69
C MET A 149 3.21 13.80 -4.36
N VAL A 150 3.25 12.47 -4.26
CA VAL A 150 3.65 11.77 -3.02
C VAL A 150 5.11 12.04 -2.68
N ARG A 151 6.01 12.05 -3.67
CA ARG A 151 7.44 12.37 -3.47
C ARG A 151 7.65 13.81 -3.01
N SER A 152 6.81 14.75 -3.47
CA SER A 152 6.84 16.12 -2.98
C SER A 152 6.33 16.20 -1.54
N ALA A 153 5.21 15.53 -1.24
CA ALA A 153 4.65 15.45 0.10
C ALA A 153 5.62 14.76 1.11
N SER A 154 6.42 13.79 0.66
CA SER A 154 7.36 13.08 1.52
C SER A 154 8.55 13.91 1.97
N LYS A 155 8.78 15.11 1.39
CA LYS A 155 9.83 16.03 1.84
C LYS A 155 9.47 16.74 3.15
N PHE A 156 8.17 16.89 3.45
CA PHE A 156 7.73 17.62 4.65
C PHE A 156 8.13 16.88 5.94
N PRO A 157 8.78 17.55 6.92
CA PRO A 157 9.20 16.90 8.17
C PRO A 157 8.05 16.25 8.95
N THR A 158 6.88 16.91 8.97
CA THR A 158 5.67 16.40 9.63
C THR A 158 5.15 15.13 8.96
N TYR A 159 5.13 15.09 7.63
CA TYR A 159 4.80 13.88 6.87
C TYR A 159 5.78 12.76 7.22
N ARG A 160 7.09 13.01 7.13
CA ARG A 160 8.14 12.00 7.42
C ARG A 160 7.99 11.43 8.83
N ARG A 161 7.78 12.29 9.83
CA ARG A 161 7.59 11.87 11.22
C ARG A 161 6.37 10.96 11.37
N ARG A 162 5.24 11.33 10.78
CA ARG A 162 3.99 10.55 10.85
C ARG A 162 4.10 9.24 10.08
N PHE A 163 4.67 9.27 8.87
CA PHE A 163 4.82 8.09 8.04
C PHE A 163 5.79 7.08 8.66
N ARG A 164 6.86 7.53 9.32
CA ARG A 164 7.76 6.65 10.07
C ARG A 164 7.04 5.84 11.15
N GLN A 165 6.01 6.40 11.79
CA GLN A 165 5.20 5.65 12.77
C GLN A 165 4.36 4.56 12.10
N VAL A 166 3.83 4.84 10.90
CA VAL A 166 3.13 3.82 10.09
C VAL A 166 4.08 2.67 9.77
N VAL A 167 5.29 2.95 9.30
CA VAL A 167 6.28 1.89 8.99
C VAL A 167 6.63 1.06 10.22
N LYS A 168 6.79 1.68 11.41
CA LYS A 168 7.01 0.94 12.66
C LYS A 168 5.83 0.04 13.05
N ALA A 169 4.60 0.52 12.87
CA ALA A 169 3.40 -0.28 13.11
C ALA A 169 3.34 -1.50 12.16
N LEU A 170 3.73 -1.32 10.90
CA LEU A 170 3.81 -2.41 9.92
C LEU A 170 4.92 -3.43 10.25
N VAL A 171 6.07 -2.97 10.74
CA VAL A 171 7.14 -3.88 11.22
C VAL A 171 6.63 -4.75 12.36
N THR A 172 5.98 -4.12 13.36
CA THR A 172 5.40 -4.84 14.52
C THR A 172 4.38 -5.87 14.06
N TYR A 173 3.47 -5.48 13.14
CA TYR A 173 2.49 -6.40 12.55
C TYR A 173 3.14 -7.62 11.87
N SER A 174 4.20 -7.40 11.09
CA SER A 174 4.91 -8.48 10.38
C SER A 174 5.60 -9.44 11.36
N THR A 175 6.26 -8.92 12.40
CA THR A 175 6.98 -9.75 13.38
C THR A 175 6.05 -10.56 14.27
N ASP A 176 4.92 -9.98 14.68
CA ASP A 176 3.94 -10.66 15.53
C ASP A 176 3.29 -11.83 14.77
N LYS A 177 3.05 -11.64 13.47
CA LYS A 177 2.52 -12.68 12.59
C LYS A 177 3.50 -13.86 12.44
N GLU A 178 4.80 -13.59 12.29
CA GLU A 178 5.83 -14.64 12.24
C GLU A 178 5.94 -15.41 13.56
N GLY A 179 5.88 -14.72 14.71
CA GLY A 179 5.92 -15.33 16.04
C GLY A 179 4.72 -16.23 16.35
N ALA A 180 3.53 -15.86 15.87
CA ALA A 180 2.32 -16.66 16.01
C ALA A 180 2.37 -17.97 15.20
N VAL A 181 2.96 -17.94 14.00
CA VAL A 181 3.13 -19.15 13.16
C VAL A 181 4.14 -20.12 13.79
N GLY A 182 5.23 -19.62 14.37
CA GLY A 182 6.22 -20.46 15.06
C GLY A 182 5.71 -21.15 16.33
N SER A 183 4.76 -20.53 17.03
CA SER A 183 4.21 -21.04 18.30
C SER A 183 3.20 -22.18 18.14
N ASN A 184 2.62 -22.34 16.94
CA ASN A 184 1.63 -23.39 16.66
C ASN A 184 2.24 -24.75 16.28
N SER A 185 3.57 -24.86 16.16
CA SER A 185 4.26 -26.09 15.73
C SER A 185 4.69 -27.02 16.88
N LEU A 186 4.50 -26.64 18.15
CA LEU A 186 5.00 -27.38 19.33
C LEU A 186 3.90 -28.04 20.21
N LYS A 187 2.75 -28.40 19.63
CA LYS A 187 1.73 -29.20 20.34
C LYS A 187 1.29 -30.40 19.50
N SER A 188 2.18 -31.39 19.36
CA SER A 188 1.74 -32.74 19.01
C SER A 188 2.65 -33.80 19.64
N ASN A 189 2.01 -34.69 20.40
CA ASN A 189 2.48 -35.97 20.94
C ASN A 189 3.45 -35.99 22.14
N SER A 190 2.88 -35.85 23.34
CA SER A 190 3.33 -36.65 24.49
C SER A 190 2.23 -37.63 24.86
N ILE A 191 2.23 -38.82 24.23
CA ILE A 191 1.44 -39.95 24.70
C ILE A 191 2.21 -40.57 25.87
N ARG A 192 1.61 -40.42 27.06
CA ARG A 192 2.04 -41.03 28.31
C ARG A 192 1.83 -42.54 28.20
N SER A 193 2.90 -43.32 28.13
CA SER A 193 2.82 -44.79 28.24
C SER A 193 2.47 -45.16 29.68
N VAL A 194 1.26 -45.70 29.87
CA VAL A 194 0.81 -46.35 31.10
C VAL A 194 1.16 -47.82 30.97
N ALA A 195 2.18 -48.27 31.71
CA ALA A 195 2.44 -49.69 31.90
C ALA A 195 1.59 -50.19 33.07
N CYS A 196 0.55 -50.96 32.77
CA CYS A 196 -0.07 -51.90 33.71
C CYS A 196 -0.18 -53.23 32.98
N ILE A 197 0.33 -54.30 33.57
CA ILE A 197 -0.30 -55.62 33.65
C ILE A 197 0.39 -56.35 34.81
N GLY A 198 -0.41 -56.75 35.80
CA GLY A 198 -0.02 -57.66 36.86
C GLY A 198 -0.27 -59.12 36.48
N ASN A 199 0.66 -59.97 36.92
CA ASN A 199 0.51 -61.26 37.62
C ASN A 199 -0.57 -62.31 37.25
N VAL A 200 -0.04 -63.55 37.16
CA VAL A 200 -0.58 -64.87 37.60
C VAL A 200 -1.56 -65.58 36.66
N VAL A 201 -1.15 -66.73 36.10
CA VAL A 201 -1.37 -68.10 36.63
C VAL A 201 -0.16 -68.97 36.25
#